data_AF-A0A3B9WYX7-F1
#
_entry.id   AF-A0A3B9WYX7-F1
#
_cell.length_a   1.000
_cell.length_b   1.000
_cell.length_c   1.000
_cell.angle_alpha   90.00
_cell.angle_beta   90.00
_cell.angle_gamma   90.00
#
_symmetry.space_group_name_H-M   'P 1'
#
loop_
_entity.id
_entity.type
_entity.pdbx_description
1 polymer ?
#
loop_
_entity_poly.entity_id
_entity_poly.type
_entity_poly.pdbx_seq_one_letter_code
_entity_poly.pdbx_strand_id
1 'polypeptide(L)'
;CSFTFATATDAGIEQVADIRGKRVTFVQGAPSLNNAMAALLSYGDLTWDDVTAVEVGGYNASIDAVLNNRADVAGGACNSPPFLRIEASPRGLTFPSLPHDDLEAVARVRSRLPWYVPHIAFEGPTLPEEGLEVFSSAYPLLIGLDSSNDDWVYSIVKIMHLHFDEYKNNAPGATGWTLDRQKFNQAFIPFHQGAIRYYKEIGVWDDAAQTQNESNLERQRVLAAAWSGFVSSAPQDYDEFQQAWLVVREKALSEADLITLGQGL
;
A
#
# COMPACT_ATOMS: atom_id res chain seq x y z
N CYS A 1 0.70 11.61 0.04
CA CYS A 1 0.00 10.61 -0.80
C CYS A 1 -0.51 9.53 0.12
N SER A 2 -1.82 9.28 0.13
CA SER A 2 -2.47 8.41 1.10
C SER A 2 -3.55 7.63 0.42
N PHE A 3 -3.44 6.31 0.44
CA PHE A 3 -4.50 5.45 -0.06
C PHE A 3 -5.69 5.56 0.89
N THR A 4 -6.86 5.91 0.35
CA THR A 4 -8.09 6.08 1.10
C THR A 4 -9.31 5.72 0.24
N PHE A 5 -10.50 5.77 0.82
CA PHE A 5 -11.77 5.67 0.11
C PHE A 5 -12.08 6.97 -0.63
N ALA A 6 -12.40 6.87 -1.91
CA ALA A 6 -13.02 7.92 -2.70
C ALA A 6 -14.49 7.57 -2.91
N THR A 7 -15.40 8.37 -2.36
CA THR A 7 -16.83 8.09 -2.34
C THR A 7 -17.59 9.10 -3.19
N ALA A 8 -18.65 8.65 -3.87
CA ALA A 8 -19.63 9.57 -4.45
C ALA A 8 -20.30 10.36 -3.32
N THR A 9 -20.36 11.69 -3.41
CA THR A 9 -20.97 12.54 -2.37
C THR A 9 -22.47 12.21 -2.21
N ASP A 10 -23.15 11.93 -3.31
CA ASP A 10 -24.58 11.55 -3.31
C ASP A 10 -24.88 10.19 -2.65
N ALA A 11 -23.86 9.39 -2.31
CA ALA A 11 -24.04 8.10 -1.66
C ALA A 11 -24.25 8.21 -0.14
N GLY A 12 -24.09 9.41 0.44
CA GLY A 12 -24.30 9.68 1.87
C GLY A 12 -23.35 8.89 2.77
N ILE A 13 -22.05 8.93 2.46
CA ILE A 13 -20.98 8.28 3.23
C ILE A 13 -20.15 9.38 3.88
N GLU A 14 -20.34 9.60 5.17
CA GLU A 14 -19.61 10.63 5.93
C GLU A 14 -18.47 10.01 6.74
N GLN A 15 -18.64 8.76 7.16
CA GLN A 15 -17.67 7.97 7.91
C GLN A 15 -17.54 6.55 7.33
N VAL A 16 -16.45 5.86 7.67
CA VAL A 16 -16.16 4.51 7.14
C VAL A 16 -17.28 3.51 7.43
N ALA A 17 -17.93 3.61 8.59
CA ALA A 17 -19.04 2.72 8.96
C ALA A 17 -20.24 2.79 7.99
N ASP A 18 -20.44 3.95 7.32
CA ASP A 18 -21.55 4.15 6.37
C ASP A 18 -21.32 3.40 5.05
N ILE A 19 -20.13 2.84 4.83
CA ILE A 19 -19.81 2.00 3.67
C ILE A 19 -20.55 0.66 3.73
N ARG A 20 -21.05 0.24 4.90
CA ARG A 20 -21.85 -0.97 5.06
C ARG A 20 -23.03 -0.99 4.06
N GLY A 21 -23.13 -2.06 3.29
CA GLY A 21 -24.13 -2.27 2.25
C GLY A 21 -23.95 -1.43 0.98
N LYS A 22 -22.92 -0.57 0.90
CA LYS A 22 -22.62 0.22 -0.31
C LYS A 22 -21.92 -0.63 -1.36
N ARG A 23 -21.89 -0.12 -2.59
CA ARG A 23 -21.25 -0.79 -3.72
C ARG A 23 -19.79 -0.36 -3.79
N VAL A 24 -18.87 -1.27 -3.51
CA VAL A 24 -17.43 -1.00 -3.42
C VAL A 24 -16.73 -1.68 -4.58
N THR A 25 -15.92 -0.95 -5.34
CA THR A 25 -15.22 -1.54 -6.49
C THR A 25 -14.19 -2.59 -6.05
N PHE A 26 -14.19 -3.73 -6.71
CA PHE A 26 -13.18 -4.78 -6.56
C PHE A 26 -12.38 -4.91 -7.86
N VAL A 27 -11.09 -4.58 -7.82
CA VAL A 27 -10.25 -4.42 -9.00
C VAL A 27 -9.48 -5.70 -9.32
N GLN A 28 -9.87 -6.39 -10.39
CA GLN A 28 -9.27 -7.68 -10.79
C GLN A 28 -7.82 -7.52 -11.25
N GLY A 29 -7.53 -6.51 -12.08
CA GLY A 29 -6.19 -6.26 -12.62
C GLY A 29 -5.18 -5.62 -11.66
N ALA A 30 -5.58 -5.32 -10.41
CA ALA A 30 -4.71 -4.71 -9.41
C ALA A 30 -5.10 -5.13 -7.98
N PRO A 31 -4.83 -6.39 -7.58
CA PRO A 31 -5.25 -6.94 -6.28
C PRO A 31 -4.76 -6.16 -5.05
N SER A 32 -3.62 -5.45 -5.15
CA SER A 32 -3.10 -4.62 -4.07
C SER A 32 -4.08 -3.52 -3.62
N LEU A 33 -4.91 -3.01 -4.53
CA LEU A 33 -5.96 -2.04 -4.20
C LEU A 33 -7.03 -2.69 -3.31
N ASN A 34 -7.38 -3.96 -3.57
CA ASN A 34 -8.40 -4.67 -2.79
C ASN A 34 -7.90 -4.98 -1.38
N ASN A 35 -6.61 -5.29 -1.22
CA ASN A 35 -5.98 -5.49 0.09
C ASN A 35 -5.97 -4.21 0.92
N ALA A 36 -5.65 -3.08 0.29
CA ALA A 36 -5.70 -1.76 0.92
C ALA A 36 -7.13 -1.40 1.33
N MET A 37 -8.11 -1.66 0.47
CA MET A 37 -9.53 -1.47 0.77
C MET A 37 -9.99 -2.36 1.92
N ALA A 38 -9.62 -3.64 1.95
CA ALA A 38 -9.95 -4.55 3.05
C ALA A 38 -9.39 -4.06 4.39
N ALA A 39 -8.17 -3.54 4.39
CA ALA A 39 -7.57 -2.95 5.58
C ALA A 39 -8.33 -1.71 6.05
N LEU A 40 -8.68 -0.79 5.14
CA LEU A 40 -9.44 0.40 5.49
C LEU A 40 -10.89 0.08 5.90
N LEU A 41 -11.53 -0.95 5.33
CA LEU A 41 -12.85 -1.41 5.75
C LEU A 41 -12.82 -1.84 7.22
N SER A 42 -11.75 -2.52 7.65
CA SER A 42 -11.59 -2.94 9.04
C SER A 42 -11.50 -1.77 10.03
N TYR A 43 -11.18 -0.56 9.58
CA TYR A 43 -11.26 0.64 10.42
C TYR A 43 -12.68 0.79 10.98
N GLY A 44 -13.71 0.63 10.14
CA GLY A 44 -15.12 0.67 10.54
C GLY A 44 -15.70 -0.66 11.01
N ASP A 45 -14.85 -1.64 11.37
CA ASP A 45 -15.26 -3.01 11.69
C ASP A 45 -16.06 -3.68 10.55
N LEU A 46 -15.66 -3.38 9.31
CA LEU A 46 -16.25 -3.93 8.09
C LEU A 46 -15.29 -4.91 7.42
N THR A 47 -15.88 -5.82 6.65
CA THR A 47 -15.20 -6.75 5.75
C THR A 47 -15.83 -6.65 4.35
N TRP A 48 -15.30 -7.43 3.39
CA TRP A 48 -15.92 -7.52 2.07
C TRP A 48 -17.33 -8.11 2.11
N ASP A 49 -17.69 -8.90 3.13
CA ASP A 49 -19.03 -9.46 3.30
C ASP A 49 -20.06 -8.41 3.72
N ASP A 50 -19.60 -7.28 4.27
CA ASP A 50 -20.45 -6.18 4.71
C ASP A 50 -20.78 -5.19 3.58
N VAL A 51 -20.27 -5.40 2.37
CA VAL A 51 -20.41 -4.52 1.21
C VAL A 51 -20.80 -5.31 -0.05
N THR A 52 -21.26 -4.61 -1.09
CA THR A 52 -21.47 -5.23 -2.40
C THR A 52 -20.24 -5.00 -3.28
N ALA A 53 -19.44 -6.05 -3.49
CA ALA A 53 -18.29 -5.98 -4.38
C ALA A 53 -18.72 -5.78 -5.85
N VAL A 54 -18.17 -4.75 -6.50
CA VAL A 54 -18.40 -4.44 -7.91
C VAL A 54 -17.13 -4.69 -8.70
N GLU A 55 -17.07 -5.84 -9.38
CA GLU A 55 -15.88 -6.25 -10.13
C GLU A 55 -15.59 -5.34 -11.32
N VAL A 56 -14.35 -4.86 -11.41
CA VAL A 56 -13.85 -4.03 -12.50
C VAL A 56 -12.50 -4.54 -12.99
N GLY A 57 -12.24 -4.38 -14.29
CA GLY A 57 -11.01 -4.90 -14.90
C GLY A 57 -9.72 -4.18 -14.46
N GLY A 58 -9.81 -2.93 -13.99
CA GLY A 58 -8.64 -2.14 -13.63
C GLY A 58 -8.98 -0.82 -12.93
N TYR A 59 -7.95 -0.07 -12.54
CA TYR A 59 -8.11 1.14 -11.74
C TYR A 59 -9.01 2.19 -12.40
N ASN A 60 -8.80 2.55 -13.67
CA ASN A 60 -9.70 3.52 -14.34
C ASN A 60 -11.15 3.03 -14.47
N ALA A 61 -11.36 1.73 -14.66
CA ALA A 61 -12.70 1.15 -14.69
C ALA A 61 -13.40 1.22 -13.32
N SER A 62 -12.65 1.26 -12.21
CA SER A 62 -13.21 1.53 -10.87
C SER A 62 -13.82 2.93 -10.79
N ILE A 63 -13.12 3.93 -11.34
CA ILE A 63 -13.56 5.32 -11.40
C ILE A 63 -14.78 5.44 -12.30
N ASP A 64 -14.76 4.80 -13.47
CA ASP A 64 -15.90 4.77 -14.38
C ASP A 64 -17.13 4.10 -13.76
N ALA A 65 -16.95 3.09 -12.90
CA ALA A 65 -18.05 2.47 -12.17
C ALA A 65 -18.71 3.46 -11.19
N VAL A 66 -17.94 4.30 -10.50
CA VAL A 66 -18.50 5.35 -9.62
C VAL A 66 -19.23 6.41 -10.46
N LEU A 67 -18.60 6.89 -11.54
CA LEU A 67 -19.18 7.89 -12.45
C LEU A 67 -20.53 7.45 -13.04
N ASN A 68 -20.63 6.18 -13.44
CA ASN A 68 -21.84 5.63 -14.06
C ASN A 68 -22.87 5.11 -13.04
N ASN A 69 -22.74 5.49 -11.78
CA ASN A 69 -23.62 5.03 -10.71
C ASN A 69 -23.74 3.50 -10.62
N ARG A 70 -22.65 2.79 -10.92
CA ARG A 70 -22.53 1.33 -10.75
C ARG A 70 -21.89 0.96 -9.41
N ALA A 71 -21.02 1.83 -8.89
CA ALA A 71 -20.41 1.74 -7.58
C ALA A 71 -20.57 3.08 -6.82
N ASP A 72 -20.37 3.05 -5.51
CA ASP A 72 -20.40 4.21 -4.62
C ASP A 72 -19.02 4.56 -4.09
N VAL A 73 -18.13 3.57 -4.00
CA VAL A 73 -16.79 3.71 -3.42
C VAL A 73 -15.75 3.10 -4.36
N ALA A 74 -14.68 3.85 -4.60
CA ALA A 74 -13.42 3.37 -5.17
C ALA A 74 -12.28 3.59 -4.18
N GLY A 75 -11.19 2.82 -4.32
CA GLY A 75 -9.98 3.00 -3.52
C GLY A 75 -8.86 3.65 -4.32
N GLY A 76 -8.10 4.55 -3.71
CA GLY A 76 -6.93 5.14 -4.38
C GLY A 76 -6.22 6.19 -3.55
N ALA A 77 -5.11 6.71 -4.07
CA ALA A 77 -4.45 7.83 -3.45
C ALA A 77 -5.30 9.10 -3.59
N CYS A 78 -5.50 9.86 -2.51
CA CYS A 78 -6.31 11.08 -2.52
C CYS A 78 -5.92 12.09 -3.62
N ASN A 79 -4.65 12.16 -4.02
CA ASN A 79 -4.16 13.03 -5.11
C ASN A 79 -4.17 12.39 -6.50
N SER A 80 -4.87 11.27 -6.69
CA SER A 80 -4.93 10.57 -7.99
C SER A 80 -5.73 11.39 -9.01
N PRO A 81 -5.16 11.73 -10.19
CA PRO A 81 -5.86 12.53 -11.20
C PRO A 81 -7.24 12.01 -11.63
N PRO A 82 -7.50 10.68 -11.72
CA PRO A 82 -8.83 10.20 -12.07
C PRO A 82 -9.96 10.65 -11.13
N PHE A 83 -9.67 10.98 -9.87
CA PHE A 83 -10.68 11.47 -8.92
C PHE A 83 -11.23 12.86 -9.27
N LEU A 84 -10.48 13.69 -10.01
CA LEU A 84 -10.99 14.95 -10.57
C LEU A 84 -12.22 14.73 -11.46
N ARG A 85 -12.34 13.56 -12.10
CA ARG A 85 -13.52 13.22 -12.91
C ARG A 85 -14.75 12.98 -12.04
N ILE A 86 -14.59 12.34 -10.87
CA ILE A 86 -15.68 12.10 -9.92
C ILE A 86 -16.14 13.42 -9.31
N GLU A 87 -15.19 14.26 -8.89
CA GLU A 87 -15.47 15.61 -8.38
C GLU A 87 -16.27 16.44 -9.39
N ALA A 88 -15.86 16.45 -10.66
CA ALA A 88 -16.55 17.19 -11.71
C ALA A 88 -17.88 16.56 -12.17
N SER A 89 -18.23 15.37 -11.67
CA SER A 89 -19.48 14.69 -12.01
C SER A 89 -20.65 15.19 -11.16
N PRO A 90 -21.91 15.01 -11.60
CA PRO A 90 -23.07 15.35 -10.78
C PRO A 90 -23.15 14.61 -9.44
N ARG A 91 -22.42 13.51 -9.27
CA ARG A 91 -22.39 12.73 -8.03
C ARG A 91 -21.51 13.36 -6.95
N GLY A 92 -20.55 14.22 -7.34
CA GLY A 92 -19.53 14.78 -6.47
C GLY A 92 -18.54 13.74 -5.94
N LEU A 93 -17.51 14.23 -5.24
CA LEU A 93 -16.49 13.42 -4.57
C LEU A 93 -16.41 13.80 -3.09
N THR A 94 -16.32 12.80 -2.23
CA THR A 94 -16.03 12.97 -0.80
C THR A 94 -14.99 11.92 -0.39
N PHE A 95 -14.17 12.27 0.60
CA PHE A 95 -13.24 11.35 1.24
C PHE A 95 -13.63 11.25 2.72
N PRO A 96 -14.13 10.09 3.21
CA PRO A 96 -14.41 9.94 4.63
C PRO A 96 -13.10 10.01 5.42
N SER A 97 -13.14 10.70 6.56
CA SER A 97 -12.01 10.77 7.49
C SER A 97 -11.79 9.42 8.19
N LEU A 98 -10.54 9.13 8.55
CA LEU A 98 -10.11 7.99 9.35
C LEU A 98 -9.41 8.53 10.60
N PRO A 99 -10.16 8.95 11.64
CA PRO A 99 -9.58 9.58 12.82
C PRO A 99 -8.41 8.85 13.46
N HIS A 100 -7.38 9.58 13.90
CA HIS A 100 -6.19 8.94 14.49
C HIS A 100 -6.32 8.67 15.99
N ASP A 101 -7.32 9.26 16.63
CA ASP A 101 -7.61 9.11 18.07
C ASP A 101 -8.42 7.84 18.39
N ASP A 102 -9.07 7.21 17.40
CA ASP A 102 -9.62 5.86 17.52
C ASP A 102 -8.52 4.80 17.39
N LEU A 103 -7.81 4.60 18.49
CA LEU A 103 -6.67 3.67 18.56
C LEU A 103 -7.07 2.22 18.24
N GLU A 104 -8.31 1.81 18.50
CA GLU A 104 -8.79 0.47 18.19
C GLU A 104 -9.02 0.30 16.69
N ALA A 105 -9.62 1.29 16.02
CA ALA A 105 -9.77 1.30 14.57
C ALA A 105 -8.41 1.34 13.87
N VAL A 106 -7.48 2.16 14.35
CA VAL A 106 -6.10 2.20 13.85
C VAL A 106 -5.42 0.84 14.03
N ALA A 107 -5.62 0.17 15.17
CA ALA A 107 -5.07 -1.16 15.41
C ALA A 107 -5.64 -2.22 14.46
N ARG A 108 -6.95 -2.17 14.11
CA ARG A 108 -7.55 -3.07 13.12
C ARG A 108 -6.95 -2.89 11.73
N VAL A 109 -6.76 -1.65 11.28
CA VAL A 109 -6.09 -1.40 9.99
C VAL A 109 -4.67 -1.96 9.99
N ARG A 110 -3.91 -1.70 11.07
CA ARG A 110 -2.52 -2.12 11.20
C ARG A 110 -2.36 -3.62 11.44
N SER A 111 -3.35 -4.31 12.01
CA SER A 111 -3.32 -5.77 12.13
C SER A 111 -3.44 -6.46 10.78
N ARG A 112 -4.06 -5.81 9.79
CA ARG A 112 -4.15 -6.28 8.39
C ARG A 112 -2.96 -5.82 7.56
N LEU A 113 -2.57 -4.56 7.66
CA LEU A 113 -1.42 -3.97 6.96
C LEU A 113 -0.50 -3.24 7.95
N PRO A 114 0.49 -3.94 8.55
CA PRO A 114 1.35 -3.37 9.59
C PRO A 114 2.18 -2.15 9.17
N TRP A 115 2.41 -1.99 7.87
CA TRP A 115 3.13 -0.87 7.26
C TRP A 115 2.24 0.34 6.92
N TYR A 116 0.93 0.26 7.14
CA TYR A 116 0.06 1.43 7.07
C TYR A 116 0.24 2.27 8.32
N VAL A 117 0.53 3.55 8.14
CA VAL A 117 0.74 4.52 9.21
C VAL A 117 -0.29 5.64 9.11
N PRO A 118 -0.79 6.16 10.24
CA PRO A 118 -1.57 7.38 10.25
C PRO A 118 -0.87 8.52 9.50
N HIS A 119 -1.62 9.27 8.70
CA HIS A 119 -1.13 10.38 7.89
C HIS A 119 -2.22 11.43 7.70
N ILE A 120 -1.82 12.69 7.56
CA ILE A 120 -2.74 13.78 7.21
C ILE A 120 -2.51 14.15 5.75
N ALA A 121 -3.53 13.94 4.92
CA ALA A 121 -3.50 14.28 3.51
C ALA A 121 -3.88 15.74 3.28
N PHE A 122 -3.03 16.47 2.56
CA PHE A 122 -3.23 17.86 2.14
C PHE A 122 -3.36 18.03 0.63
N GLU A 123 -3.20 16.95 -0.14
CA GLU A 123 -3.23 16.97 -1.60
C GLU A 123 -4.34 16.05 -2.13
N GLY A 124 -5.28 16.63 -2.86
CA GLY A 124 -6.40 15.92 -3.49
C GLY A 124 -7.58 16.85 -3.76
N PRO A 125 -8.47 16.52 -4.70
CA PRO A 125 -9.74 17.22 -4.87
C PRO A 125 -10.56 17.17 -3.58
N THR A 126 -11.36 18.20 -3.32
CA THR A 126 -12.29 18.27 -2.16
C THR A 126 -11.68 18.13 -0.75
N LEU A 127 -10.35 17.99 -0.61
CA LEU A 127 -9.72 17.93 0.70
C LEU A 127 -9.78 19.29 1.41
N PRO A 128 -10.04 19.32 2.72
CA PRO A 128 -10.03 20.55 3.50
C PRO A 128 -8.61 21.13 3.64
N GLU A 129 -8.50 22.43 3.87
CA GLU A 129 -7.21 23.14 4.01
C GLU A 129 -6.44 22.67 5.24
N GLU A 130 -7.14 22.36 6.33
CA GLU A 130 -6.61 21.77 7.55
C GLU A 130 -6.10 20.33 7.38
N GLY A 131 -6.38 19.70 6.23
CA GLY A 131 -6.00 18.33 5.91
C GLY A 131 -7.00 17.28 6.42
N LEU A 132 -6.90 16.07 5.85
CA LEU A 132 -7.77 14.94 6.18
C LEU A 132 -6.98 13.82 6.83
N GLU A 133 -7.45 13.29 7.95
CA GLU A 133 -6.87 12.12 8.61
C GLU A 133 -7.15 10.86 7.79
N VAL A 134 -6.08 10.18 7.39
CA VAL A 134 -6.07 8.99 6.53
C VAL A 134 -4.90 8.08 6.89
N PHE A 135 -4.64 7.04 6.09
CA PHE A 135 -3.44 6.21 6.20
C PHE A 135 -2.52 6.40 5.00
N SER A 136 -1.22 6.21 5.21
CA SER A 136 -0.22 6.17 4.16
C SER A 136 0.72 4.98 4.33
N SER A 137 1.49 4.68 3.29
CA SER A 137 2.57 3.70 3.30
C SER A 137 3.70 4.20 2.40
N ALA A 138 4.91 3.72 2.62
CA ALA A 138 6.06 4.06 1.77
C ALA A 138 5.89 3.46 0.36
N TYR A 139 5.28 4.24 -0.55
CA TYR A 139 5.05 3.90 -1.96
C TYR A 139 5.13 5.19 -2.82
N PRO A 140 5.69 5.13 -4.05
CA PRO A 140 6.30 3.97 -4.70
C PRO A 140 7.71 3.66 -4.20
N LEU A 141 8.12 2.39 -4.35
CA LEU A 141 9.49 1.92 -4.11
C LEU A 141 10.18 1.65 -5.44
N LEU A 142 11.47 1.98 -5.57
CA LEU A 142 12.28 1.50 -6.69
C LEU A 142 12.70 0.06 -6.42
N ILE A 143 12.16 -0.88 -7.19
CA ILE A 143 12.44 -2.32 -7.01
C ILE A 143 13.37 -2.80 -8.13
N GLY A 144 14.41 -3.53 -7.73
CA GLY A 144 15.28 -4.31 -8.61
C GLY A 144 15.41 -5.75 -8.11
N LEU A 145 16.00 -6.61 -8.93
CA LEU A 145 16.33 -7.98 -8.52
C LEU A 145 17.62 -7.99 -7.68
N ASP A 146 17.78 -9.00 -6.83
CA ASP A 146 19.03 -9.28 -6.10
C ASP A 146 20.24 -9.52 -7.02
N SER A 147 19.97 -10.00 -8.23
CA SER A 147 20.92 -10.28 -9.30
C SER A 147 21.25 -9.05 -10.16
N SER A 148 20.69 -7.87 -9.83
CA SER A 148 21.01 -6.65 -10.56
C SER A 148 22.50 -6.29 -10.35
N ASN A 149 23.13 -5.69 -11.36
CA ASN A 149 24.53 -5.29 -11.23
C ASN A 149 24.69 -4.18 -10.17
N ASP A 150 25.61 -4.37 -9.23
CA ASP A 150 25.84 -3.42 -8.12
C ASP A 150 26.20 -2.01 -8.58
N ASP A 151 27.06 -1.87 -9.60
CA ASP A 151 27.48 -0.57 -10.11
C ASP A 151 26.33 0.15 -10.81
N TRP A 152 25.47 -0.59 -11.50
CA TRP A 152 24.28 -0.05 -12.13
C TRP A 152 23.28 0.45 -11.08
N VAL A 153 22.98 -0.35 -10.06
CA VAL A 153 22.06 0.05 -8.98
C VAL A 153 22.60 1.25 -8.21
N TYR A 154 23.89 1.23 -7.85
CA TYR A 154 24.56 2.38 -7.22
C TYR A 154 24.38 3.65 -8.06
N SER A 155 24.62 3.56 -9.37
CA SER A 155 24.56 4.71 -10.29
C SER A 155 23.15 5.27 -10.41
N ILE A 156 22.12 4.40 -10.49
CA ILE A 156 20.72 4.82 -10.54
C ILE A 156 20.34 5.56 -9.26
N VAL A 157 20.59 4.97 -8.09
CA VAL A 157 20.24 5.59 -6.81
C VAL A 157 20.95 6.94 -6.67
N LYS A 158 22.23 7.01 -7.04
CA LYS A 158 23.01 8.25 -7.02
C LYS A 158 22.42 9.32 -7.93
N ILE A 159 22.08 8.98 -9.18
CA ILE A 159 21.48 9.93 -10.13
C ILE A 159 20.11 10.41 -9.63
N MET A 160 19.27 9.50 -9.14
CA MET A 160 17.95 9.85 -8.61
C MET A 160 18.03 10.76 -7.38
N HIS A 161 19.03 10.56 -6.51
CA HIS A 161 19.23 11.43 -5.37
C HIS A 161 19.79 12.80 -5.80
N LEU A 162 20.84 12.83 -6.61
CA LEU A 162 21.51 14.08 -7.00
C LEU A 162 20.65 14.98 -7.90
N HIS A 163 19.81 14.40 -8.74
CA HIS A 163 18.96 15.12 -9.69
C HIS A 163 17.49 15.22 -9.22
N PHE A 164 17.23 15.03 -7.93
CA PHE A 164 15.87 15.11 -7.36
C PHE A 164 15.14 16.40 -7.75
N ASP A 165 15.82 17.55 -7.68
CA ASP A 165 15.23 18.85 -8.01
C ASP A 165 14.77 18.96 -9.47
N GLU A 166 15.37 18.19 -10.38
CA GLU A 166 15.01 18.21 -11.81
C GLU A 166 13.72 17.44 -12.10
N TYR A 167 13.38 16.42 -11.30
CA TYR A 167 12.19 15.58 -11.56
C TYR A 167 11.09 15.67 -10.51
N LYS A 168 11.30 16.32 -9.36
CA LYS A 168 10.32 16.37 -8.25
C LYS A 168 8.93 16.88 -8.62
N ASN A 169 8.81 17.62 -9.72
CA ASN A 169 7.55 18.18 -10.20
C ASN A 169 6.87 17.33 -11.30
N ASN A 170 7.47 16.21 -11.72
CA ASN A 170 6.97 15.41 -12.84
C ASN A 170 5.81 14.49 -12.46
N ALA A 171 5.59 14.24 -11.17
CA ALA A 171 4.48 13.42 -10.70
C ALA A 171 4.04 13.82 -9.28
N PRO A 172 2.73 13.80 -8.98
CA PRO A 172 2.23 13.91 -7.61
C PRO A 172 2.89 12.88 -6.69
N GLY A 173 3.32 13.30 -5.50
CA GLY A 173 3.98 12.43 -4.53
C GLY A 173 5.46 12.15 -4.79
N ALA A 174 6.08 12.67 -5.86
CA ALA A 174 7.52 12.53 -6.09
C ALA A 174 8.35 13.11 -4.93
N THR A 175 7.81 14.08 -4.17
CA THR A 175 8.42 14.59 -2.94
C THR A 175 8.65 13.53 -1.86
N GLY A 176 8.05 12.34 -1.96
CA GLY A 176 8.37 11.21 -1.08
C GLY A 176 9.78 10.64 -1.29
N TRP A 177 10.45 10.97 -2.39
CA TRP A 177 11.79 10.48 -2.74
C TRP A 177 12.94 11.35 -2.24
N THR A 178 12.64 12.42 -1.49
CA THR A 178 13.68 13.22 -0.83
C THR A 178 14.42 12.37 0.21
N LEU A 179 15.72 12.63 0.39
CA LEU A 179 16.56 11.80 1.25
C LEU A 179 16.08 11.80 2.72
N ASP A 180 15.62 12.93 3.23
CA ASP A 180 15.13 13.11 4.61
C ASP A 180 13.84 12.32 4.92
N ARG A 181 13.12 11.91 3.87
CA ARG A 181 11.92 11.07 3.97
C ARG A 181 12.23 9.58 3.86
N GLN A 182 13.46 9.19 3.54
CA GLN A 182 13.84 7.78 3.48
C GLN A 182 14.04 7.23 4.90
N LYS A 183 13.15 6.33 5.32
CA LYS A 183 13.19 5.68 6.63
C LYS A 183 13.83 4.30 6.52
N PHE A 184 15.15 4.26 6.32
CA PHE A 184 15.90 3.01 6.07
C PHE A 184 15.68 1.94 7.15
N ASN A 185 15.60 2.36 8.41
CA ASN A 185 15.35 1.49 9.57
C ASN A 185 13.88 1.03 9.72
N GLN A 186 12.98 1.45 8.83
CA GLN A 186 11.56 1.03 8.81
C GLN A 186 11.18 0.33 7.50
N ALA A 187 12.13 0.14 6.58
CA ALA A 187 11.86 -0.55 5.32
C ALA A 187 11.47 -2.01 5.58
N PHE A 188 10.48 -2.51 4.83
CA PHE A 188 9.95 -3.87 4.93
C PHE A 188 10.51 -4.84 3.87
N ILE A 189 11.41 -4.33 3.01
CA ILE A 189 12.15 -5.10 2.00
C ILE A 189 13.64 -4.81 2.14
N PRO A 190 14.52 -5.76 1.76
CA PRO A 190 15.96 -5.52 1.79
C PRO A 190 16.39 -4.53 0.71
N PHE A 191 17.45 -3.78 0.99
CA PHE A 191 18.14 -2.93 0.04
C PHE A 191 19.22 -3.71 -0.71
N HIS A 192 19.39 -3.36 -1.99
CA HIS A 192 20.45 -3.89 -2.84
C HIS A 192 21.83 -3.38 -2.39
N GLN A 193 22.90 -4.17 -2.57
CA GLN A 193 24.25 -3.81 -2.12
C GLN A 193 24.77 -2.53 -2.79
N GLY A 194 24.58 -2.37 -4.11
CA GLY A 194 24.81 -1.09 -4.80
C GLY A 194 24.12 0.14 -4.18
N ALA A 195 22.87 0.02 -3.72
CA ALA A 195 22.16 1.11 -3.05
C ALA A 195 22.75 1.40 -1.66
N ILE A 196 23.00 0.36 -0.87
CA ILE A 196 23.64 0.45 0.45
C ILE A 196 25.01 1.12 0.33
N ARG A 197 25.80 0.76 -0.69
CA ARG A 197 27.11 1.38 -0.97
C ARG A 197 26.98 2.89 -1.13
N TYR A 198 26.00 3.36 -1.88
CA TYR A 198 25.76 4.80 -2.05
C TYR A 198 25.30 5.48 -0.77
N TYR A 199 24.36 4.88 -0.04
CA TYR A 199 23.87 5.45 1.22
C TYR A 199 24.95 5.50 2.30
N LYS A 200 25.88 4.54 2.32
CA LYS A 200 27.09 4.59 3.17
C LYS A 200 28.04 5.71 2.74
N GLU A 201 28.28 5.89 1.44
CA GLU A 201 29.14 6.96 0.89
C GLU A 201 28.69 8.35 1.33
N ILE A 202 27.38 8.60 1.36
CA ILE A 202 26.81 9.90 1.77
C ILE A 202 26.48 9.98 3.28
N GLY A 203 26.82 8.93 4.05
CA GLY A 203 26.73 8.95 5.51
C GLY A 203 25.32 8.81 6.10
N VAL A 204 24.34 8.29 5.35
CA VAL A 204 22.94 8.14 5.82
C VAL A 204 22.52 6.70 6.10
N TRP A 205 23.43 5.74 5.89
CA TRP A 205 23.23 4.35 6.25
C TRP A 205 23.86 4.06 7.62
N ASP A 206 23.04 3.96 8.65
CA ASP A 206 23.46 3.70 10.03
C ASP A 206 23.28 2.23 10.45
N ASP A 207 23.65 1.92 11.70
CA ASP A 207 23.54 0.57 12.25
C ASP A 207 22.09 0.09 12.37
N ALA A 208 21.14 1.00 12.57
CA ALA A 208 19.72 0.68 12.63
C ALA A 208 19.19 0.27 11.25
N ALA A 209 19.58 0.99 10.20
CA ALA A 209 19.31 0.62 8.81
C ALA A 209 19.94 -0.73 8.44
N GLN A 210 21.20 -0.96 8.85
CA GLN A 210 21.89 -2.23 8.63
C GLN A 210 21.16 -3.39 9.32
N THR A 211 20.78 -3.23 10.59
CA THR A 211 20.05 -4.24 11.38
C THR A 211 18.69 -4.56 10.74
N GLN A 212 17.92 -3.54 10.35
CA GLN A 212 16.64 -3.74 9.69
C GLN A 212 16.82 -4.47 8.33
N ASN A 213 17.85 -4.12 7.57
CA ASN A 213 18.15 -4.78 6.31
C ASN A 213 18.53 -6.26 6.49
N GLU A 214 19.30 -6.60 7.52
CA GLU A 214 19.64 -7.97 7.87
C GLU A 214 18.41 -8.79 8.27
N SER A 215 17.50 -8.21 9.05
CA SER A 215 16.20 -8.81 9.37
C SER A 215 15.36 -9.07 8.12
N ASN A 216 15.31 -8.09 7.20
CA ASN A 216 14.61 -8.25 5.92
C ASN A 216 15.24 -9.34 5.03
N LEU A 217 16.58 -9.45 5.01
CA LEU A 217 17.27 -10.52 4.30
C LEU A 217 16.97 -11.89 4.91
N GLU A 218 16.96 -12.01 6.23
CA GLU A 218 16.58 -13.25 6.91
C GLU A 218 15.15 -13.67 6.56
N ARG A 219 14.21 -12.72 6.58
CA ARG A 219 12.84 -12.96 6.10
C ARG A 219 12.81 -13.53 4.69
N GLN A 220 13.59 -12.96 3.76
CA GLN A 220 13.64 -13.47 2.39
C GLN A 220 14.23 -14.89 2.33
N ARG A 221 15.26 -15.21 3.12
CA ARG A 221 15.82 -16.58 3.20
C ARG A 221 14.80 -17.59 3.70
N VAL A 222 14.09 -17.28 4.79
CA VAL A 222 13.04 -18.13 5.35
C VAL A 222 11.95 -18.39 4.31
N LEU A 223 11.48 -17.35 3.63
CA LEU A 223 10.47 -17.47 2.58
C LEU A 223 10.96 -18.27 1.38
N ALA A 224 12.19 -18.06 0.93
CA ALA A 224 12.79 -18.79 -0.19
C ALA A 224 12.95 -20.29 0.12
N ALA A 225 13.36 -20.62 1.35
CA ALA A 225 13.48 -22.00 1.81
C ALA A 225 12.10 -22.68 1.88
N ALA A 226 11.10 -21.99 2.48
CA ALA A 226 9.73 -22.47 2.55
C ALA A 226 9.13 -22.71 1.16
N TRP A 227 9.33 -21.77 0.23
CA TRP A 227 8.88 -21.88 -1.15
C TRP A 227 9.52 -23.07 -1.86
N SER A 228 10.85 -23.22 -1.75
CA SER A 228 11.58 -24.32 -2.37
C SER A 228 11.13 -25.70 -1.86
N GLY A 229 10.79 -25.80 -0.57
CA GLY A 229 10.23 -27.01 0.03
C GLY A 229 8.77 -27.28 -0.34
N PHE A 230 7.99 -26.25 -0.66
CA PHE A 230 6.57 -26.36 -0.97
C PHE A 230 6.28 -26.68 -2.44
N VAL A 231 6.94 -25.97 -3.36
CA VAL A 231 6.53 -25.86 -4.77
C VAL A 231 6.50 -27.21 -5.50
N SER A 232 7.37 -28.15 -5.15
CA SER A 232 7.45 -29.47 -5.79
C SER A 232 6.27 -30.40 -5.42
N SER A 233 5.59 -30.13 -4.30
CA SER A 233 4.45 -30.90 -3.79
C SER A 233 3.14 -30.11 -3.78
N ALA A 234 3.13 -28.91 -4.35
CA ALA A 234 1.99 -28.01 -4.25
C ALA A 234 0.78 -28.53 -5.06
N PRO A 235 -0.45 -28.23 -4.61
CA PRO A 235 -1.66 -28.48 -5.39
C PRO A 235 -1.59 -27.87 -6.80
N GLN A 236 -2.24 -28.49 -7.78
CA GLN A 236 -2.29 -27.95 -9.15
C GLN A 236 -3.42 -26.94 -9.33
N ASP A 237 -4.49 -27.07 -8.53
CA ASP A 237 -5.56 -26.10 -8.49
C ASP A 237 -5.08 -24.78 -7.89
N TYR A 238 -5.48 -23.66 -8.48
CA TYR A 238 -4.98 -22.34 -8.12
C TYR A 238 -5.40 -21.91 -6.71
N ASP A 239 -6.65 -22.14 -6.35
CA ASP A 239 -7.19 -21.73 -5.05
C ASP A 239 -6.61 -22.61 -3.94
N GLU A 240 -6.55 -23.92 -4.17
CA GLU A 240 -5.88 -24.85 -3.24
C GLU A 240 -4.40 -24.53 -3.10
N PHE A 241 -3.70 -24.21 -4.19
CA PHE A 241 -2.30 -23.79 -4.18
C PHE A 241 -2.12 -22.53 -3.31
N GLN A 242 -2.93 -21.51 -3.54
CA GLN A 242 -2.86 -20.24 -2.82
C GLN A 242 -3.08 -20.47 -1.32
N GLN A 243 -4.13 -21.19 -0.94
CA GLN A 243 -4.44 -21.47 0.47
C GLN A 243 -3.34 -22.29 1.13
N ALA A 244 -2.85 -23.35 0.47
CA ALA A 244 -1.76 -24.17 0.99
C ALA A 244 -0.46 -23.36 1.15
N TRP A 245 -0.15 -22.47 0.20
CA TRP A 245 1.01 -21.60 0.30
C TRP A 245 0.91 -20.64 1.47
N LEU A 246 -0.26 -20.03 1.70
CA LEU A 246 -0.46 -19.10 2.82
C LEU A 246 -0.18 -19.79 4.16
N VAL A 247 -0.66 -21.02 4.35
CA VAL A 247 -0.41 -21.82 5.56
C VAL A 247 1.09 -22.11 5.74
N VAL A 248 1.76 -22.60 4.70
CA VAL A 248 3.20 -22.93 4.76
C VAL A 248 4.04 -21.69 5.04
N ARG A 249 3.73 -20.59 4.35
CA ARG A 249 4.38 -19.29 4.50
C ARG A 249 4.23 -18.74 5.90
N GLU A 250 3.00 -18.72 6.43
CA GLU A 250 2.71 -18.20 7.77
C GLU A 250 3.44 -19.01 8.84
N LYS A 251 3.38 -20.35 8.74
CA LYS A 251 4.12 -21.25 9.63
C LYS A 251 5.61 -20.95 9.63
N ALA A 252 6.24 -20.87 8.46
CA ALA A 252 7.68 -20.64 8.35
C ALA A 252 8.11 -19.30 8.94
N LEU A 253 7.32 -18.23 8.72
CA LEU A 253 7.59 -16.92 9.31
C LEU A 253 7.41 -16.92 10.83
N SER A 254 6.34 -17.55 11.32
CA SER A 254 6.02 -17.65 12.75
C SER A 254 7.09 -18.44 13.52
N GLU A 255 7.54 -19.58 12.98
CA GLU A 255 8.63 -20.39 13.57
C GLU A 255 9.98 -19.65 13.64
N ALA A 256 10.16 -18.61 12.82
CA ALA A 256 11.33 -17.74 12.80
C ALA A 256 11.15 -16.43 13.59
N ASP A 257 10.06 -16.28 14.35
CA ASP A 257 9.69 -15.05 15.07
C ASP A 257 9.60 -13.80 14.17
N LEU A 258 9.21 -13.99 12.90
CA LEU A 258 9.08 -12.92 11.90
C LEU A 258 7.61 -12.51 11.72
N ILE A 259 7.39 -11.22 11.44
CA ILE A 259 6.06 -10.64 11.18
C ILE A 259 5.33 -11.41 10.07
N THR A 260 4.20 -12.02 10.34
CA THR A 260 3.38 -12.69 9.33
C THR A 260 2.61 -11.67 8.47
N LEU A 261 1.91 -12.11 7.42
CA LEU A 261 0.93 -11.21 6.79
C LEU A 261 -0.17 -10.93 7.83
N GLY A 262 -0.78 -9.74 7.77
CA GLY A 262 -1.88 -9.43 8.66
C GLY A 262 -3.06 -10.39 8.48
N GLN A 263 -3.86 -10.57 9.53
CA GLN A 263 -5.01 -11.49 9.48
C GLN A 263 -6.01 -11.08 8.39
N GLY A 264 -6.45 -12.04 7.57
CA GLY A 264 -7.55 -11.84 6.61
C GLY A 264 -7.21 -11.03 5.35
N LEU A 265 -5.95 -11.11 4.88
CA LEU A 265 -5.56 -10.70 3.53
C LEU A 265 -5.96 -11.72 2.46
#